data_AF-A0A537V3N2-F1
#
_entry.id   AF-A0A537V3N2-F1
#
_cell.length_a   1.000
_cell.length_b   1.000
_cell.length_c   1.000
_cell.angle_alpha   90.00
_cell.angle_beta   90.00
_cell.angle_gamma   90.00
#
_symmetry.space_group_name_H-M   'P 1'
#
loop_
_entity.id
_entity.type
_entity.pdbx_description
1 polymer ?
#
loop_
_entity_poly.entity_id
_entity_poly.type
_entity_poly.pdbx_seq_one_letter_code
_entity_poly.pdbx_strand_id
1 'polypeptide(L)'
;MSKTDEYRQIANDCIVWARIATSDDQRDQFLELAKKWMSDAESIDQGIELRPNNAAKASEMAGEEIDRLGDPLATEEERQLRKRRLIKGPQEFRDIRINRAKEPGISRMTPELG
;
A
#
# COMPACT_ATOMS: atom_id res chain seq x y z
N MET A 1 -0.17 -13.31 12.19
CA MET A 1 0.86 -12.33 12.59
C MET A 1 0.16 -11.00 12.76
N SER A 2 0.48 -10.24 13.81
CA SER A 2 -0.04 -8.88 13.96
C SER A 2 0.66 -7.94 12.99
N LYS A 3 0.00 -6.85 12.59
CA LYS A 3 0.61 -5.81 11.76
C LYS A 3 1.84 -5.19 12.46
N THR A 4 1.81 -5.08 13.78
CA THR A 4 2.99 -4.71 14.59
C THR A 4 4.15 -5.70 14.41
N ASP A 5 3.88 -7.00 14.40
CA ASP A 5 4.93 -8.03 14.28
C ASP A 5 5.62 -7.95 12.92
N GLU A 6 4.87 -7.68 11.85
CA GLU A 6 5.42 -7.47 10.52
C GLU A 6 6.37 -6.26 10.48
N TYR A 7 5.98 -5.15 11.10
CA TYR A 7 6.81 -3.93 11.15
C TYR A 7 8.09 -4.17 11.98
N ARG A 8 7.98 -4.91 13.09
CA ARG A 8 9.14 -5.34 13.88
C ARG A 8 10.06 -6.28 13.11
N GLN A 9 9.50 -7.21 12.32
CA GLN A 9 10.27 -8.11 11.47
C GLN A 9 11.08 -7.32 10.44
N ILE A 10 10.44 -6.39 9.72
CA ILE A 10 11.09 -5.54 8.71
C ILE A 10 12.21 -4.69 9.32
N ALA A 11 11.99 -4.14 10.53
CA ALA A 11 13.02 -3.39 11.24
C ALA A 11 14.25 -4.25 11.56
N ASN A 12 14.04 -5.48 12.00
CA ASN A 12 15.13 -6.42 12.27
C ASN A 12 15.90 -6.81 11.00
N ASP A 13 15.19 -7.04 9.89
CA ASP A 13 15.82 -7.33 8.60
C ASP A 13 16.67 -6.15 8.11
N CYS A 14 16.21 -4.92 8.32
CA CYS A 14 16.99 -3.71 8.05
C CYS A 14 18.27 -3.64 8.91
N ILE A 15 18.23 -4.05 10.19
CA ILE A 15 19.42 -4.13 11.04
C ILE A 15 20.40 -5.19 10.51
N VAL A 16 19.90 -6.33 10.05
CA VAL A 16 20.72 -7.39 9.45
C VAL A 16 21.39 -6.87 8.17
N TRP A 17 20.65 -6.18 7.30
CA TRP A 17 21.22 -5.58 6.08
C TRP A 17 22.22 -4.47 6.37
N ALA A 18 22.01 -3.66 7.40
CA ALA A 18 22.99 -2.67 7.83
C ALA A 18 24.34 -3.31 8.22
N ARG A 19 24.31 -4.49 8.86
CA ARG A 19 25.52 -5.23 9.24
C ARG A 19 26.25 -5.83 8.04
N ILE A 20 25.52 -6.19 7.00
CA ILE A 20 26.07 -6.79 5.77
C ILE A 20 26.48 -5.69 4.76
N ALA A 21 26.04 -4.45 4.97
CA ALA A 21 26.32 -3.33 4.08
C ALA A 21 27.82 -3.01 4.03
N THR A 22 28.33 -2.97 2.79
CA THR A 22 29.73 -2.69 2.46
C THR A 22 30.08 -1.20 2.49
N SER A 23 29.07 -0.33 2.44
CA SER A 23 29.22 1.13 2.49
C SER A 23 28.57 1.69 3.74
N ASP A 24 29.22 2.70 4.34
CA ASP A 24 28.72 3.36 5.55
C ASP A 24 27.42 4.12 5.26
N ASP A 25 27.30 4.79 4.11
CA ASP A 25 26.03 5.44 3.71
C ASP A 25 24.86 4.45 3.59
N GLN A 26 25.12 3.23 3.09
CA GLN A 26 24.10 2.19 2.99
C GLN A 26 23.74 1.66 4.38
N ARG A 27 24.74 1.47 5.25
CA ARG A 27 24.54 1.08 6.64
C ARG A 27 23.65 2.09 7.36
N ASP A 28 23.93 3.38 7.22
CA ASP A 28 23.16 4.45 7.85
C ASP A 28 21.73 4.53 7.31
N GLN A 29 21.53 4.37 6.00
CA GLN A 29 20.19 4.28 5.41
C GLN A 29 19.38 3.12 5.97
N PHE A 30 19.98 1.93 6.09
CA PHE A 30 19.29 0.76 6.65
C PHE A 30 19.00 0.91 8.15
N LEU A 31 19.91 1.50 8.92
CA LEU A 31 19.68 1.80 10.33
C LEU A 31 18.56 2.82 10.52
N GLU A 32 18.51 3.85 9.68
CA GLU A 32 17.45 4.86 9.75
C GLU A 32 16.08 4.29 9.38
N LEU A 33 16.04 3.42 8.36
CA LEU A 33 14.83 2.65 8.04
C LEU A 33 14.40 1.77 9.21
N ALA A 34 15.32 1.04 9.84
CA ALA A 34 15.00 0.20 11.00
C ALA A 34 14.38 1.01 12.15
N LYS A 35 14.94 2.19 12.47
CA LYS A 35 14.39 3.09 13.50
C LYS A 35 12.97 3.53 13.15
N LYS A 36 12.74 3.92 11.90
CA LYS A 36 11.42 4.35 11.44
C LYS A 36 10.38 3.23 11.56
N TRP A 37 10.72 2.01 11.11
CA TRP A 37 9.83 0.86 11.22
C TRP A 37 9.54 0.46 12.68
N MET A 38 10.49 0.63 13.61
CA MET A 38 10.24 0.42 15.05
C MET A 38 9.32 1.48 15.66
N SER A 39 9.53 2.75 15.32
CA SER A 39 8.66 3.85 15.76
C SER A 39 7.24 3.69 15.21
N ASP A 40 7.13 3.24 13.96
CA ASP A 40 5.85 2.97 13.33
C ASP A 40 5.14 1.77 14.01
N ALA A 41 5.87 0.71 14.35
CA ALA A 41 5.33 -0.42 15.10
C ALA A 41 4.81 0.00 16.49
N GLU A 42 5.54 0.86 17.20
CA GLU A 42 5.12 1.39 18.50
C GLU A 42 3.88 2.28 18.39
N SER A 43 3.79 3.08 17.32
CA SER A 43 2.60 3.88 17.02
C SER A 43 1.38 3.00 16.78
N ILE A 44 1.54 1.88 16.07
CA ILE A 44 0.47 0.90 15.83
C ILE A 44 0.04 0.22 17.15
N ASP A 45 0.99 -0.15 18.03
CA ASP A 45 0.68 -0.72 19.35
C ASP A 45 -0.07 0.26 20.26
N GLN A 46 0.18 1.56 20.11
CA GLN A 46 -0.57 2.63 20.77
C GLN A 46 -1.94 2.91 20.14
N GLY A 47 -2.31 2.19 19.08
CA GLY A 47 -3.58 2.36 18.37
C GLY A 47 -3.61 3.56 17.42
N ILE A 48 -2.45 4.17 17.12
CA ILE A 48 -2.32 5.24 16.14
C ILE A 48 -2.27 4.58 14.76
N GLU A 49 -3.39 4.66 14.03
CA GLU A 49 -3.50 4.11 12.69
C GLU A 49 -2.58 4.88 11.72
N LEU A 50 -1.40 4.32 11.46
CA LEU A 50 -0.52 4.82 10.40
C LEU A 50 -1.19 4.57 9.05
N ARG A 51 -1.85 5.59 8.51
CA ARG A 51 -2.43 5.50 7.18
C ARG A 51 -1.29 5.27 6.18
N PRO A 52 -1.25 4.12 5.50
CA PRO A 52 -0.29 3.94 4.43
C PRO A 52 -0.75 4.85 3.30
N ASN A 53 -0.12 6.01 3.17
CA ASN A 53 -0.22 6.85 1.98
C ASN A 53 0.28 6.12 0.71
N ASN A 54 0.73 4.87 0.85
CA ASN A 54 1.11 3.95 -0.22
C ASN A 54 0.05 3.85 -1.32
N ALA A 55 -1.25 3.91 -1.01
CA ALA A 55 -2.29 3.90 -2.04
C ALA A 55 -2.30 5.20 -2.86
N ALA A 56 -2.15 6.35 -2.20
CA ALA A 56 -2.06 7.65 -2.87
C ALA A 56 -0.76 7.75 -3.69
N LYS A 57 0.37 7.34 -3.10
CA LYS A 57 1.68 7.31 -3.74
C LYS A 57 1.75 6.32 -4.91
N ALA A 58 1.14 5.14 -4.79
CA ALA A 58 1.02 4.19 -5.89
C ALA A 58 0.14 4.76 -7.02
N SER A 59 -0.95 5.45 -6.68
CA SER A 59 -1.80 6.10 -7.67
C SER A 59 -1.09 7.25 -8.39
N GLU A 60 -0.24 7.99 -7.69
CA GLU A 60 0.58 9.07 -8.23
C GLU A 60 1.64 8.53 -9.20
N MET A 61 2.46 7.56 -8.75
CA MET A 61 3.47 6.91 -9.59
C MET A 61 2.87 6.23 -10.83
N ALA A 62 1.72 5.57 -10.67
CA ALA A 62 0.99 5.00 -11.81
C ALA A 62 0.50 6.10 -12.78
N GLY A 63 0.11 7.26 -12.26
CA GLY A 63 -0.29 8.40 -13.08
C GLY A 63 0.86 8.97 -13.92
N GLU A 64 2.04 9.12 -13.32
CA GLU A 64 3.24 9.63 -14.00
C GLU A 64 3.70 8.68 -15.12
N GLU A 65 3.72 7.37 -14.86
CA GLU A 65 4.15 6.40 -15.88
C GLU A 65 3.14 6.28 -17.03
N ILE A 66 1.84 6.47 -16.77
CA ILE A 66 0.81 6.56 -17.82
C ILE A 66 1.02 7.80 -18.70
N ASP A 67 1.39 8.95 -18.12
CA ASP A 67 1.67 10.16 -18.90
C ASP A 67 2.88 9.96 -19.83
N ARG A 68 3.90 9.27 -19.32
CA ARG A 68 5.13 8.94 -20.03
C ARG A 68 4.92 7.94 -21.17
N LEU A 69 4.07 6.94 -20.96
CA LEU A 69 3.71 5.93 -21.98
C LEU A 69 2.58 6.40 -22.92
N GLY A 70 2.04 7.59 -22.71
CA GLY A 70 0.95 8.14 -23.51
C GLY A 70 1.35 8.41 -24.95
N ASP A 71 0.44 8.17 -25.88
CA ASP A 71 0.62 8.48 -27.30
C ASP A 71 0.69 10.00 -27.51
N PRO A 72 1.82 10.56 -27.99
CA PRO A 72 1.98 11.99 -28.21
C PRO A 72 1.08 12.55 -29.32
N LEU A 73 0.43 11.69 -30.12
CA LEU A 73 -0.50 12.09 -31.16
C LEU A 73 -1.95 12.26 -30.67
N ALA A 74 -2.26 11.85 -29.44
CA ALA A 74 -3.60 11.99 -28.85
C ALA A 74 -3.80 13.39 -28.27
N THR A 75 -5.01 13.94 -28.41
CA THR A 75 -5.35 15.24 -27.82
C THR A 75 -5.31 15.18 -26.29
N GLU A 76 -5.02 16.30 -25.63
CA GLU A 76 -4.87 16.35 -24.16
C GLU A 76 -6.12 15.85 -23.43
N GLU A 77 -7.32 16.16 -23.95
CA GLU A 77 -8.59 15.68 -23.39
C GLU A 77 -8.72 14.15 -23.45
N GLU A 78 -8.32 13.53 -24.57
CA GLU A 78 -8.35 12.08 -24.75
C GLU A 78 -7.32 11.38 -23.86
N ARG A 79 -6.13 11.99 -23.69
CA ARG A 79 -5.09 11.50 -22.79
C ARG A 79 -5.57 11.52 -21.34
N GLN A 80 -6.17 12.63 -20.89
CA GLN A 80 -6.72 12.77 -19.54
C GLN A 80 -7.89 11.80 -19.28
N LEU A 81 -8.77 11.61 -20.26
CA LEU A 81 -9.87 10.65 -20.16
C LEU A 81 -9.35 9.22 -20.02
N ARG A 82 -8.37 8.83 -20.83
CA ARG A 82 -7.75 7.50 -20.80
C ARG A 82 -6.99 7.26 -19.50
N LYS A 83 -6.23 8.26 -19.03
CA LYS A 83 -5.55 8.23 -17.72
C LYS A 83 -6.54 8.04 -16.58
N ARG A 84 -7.62 8.83 -16.54
CA ARG A 84 -8.67 8.69 -15.52
C ARG A 84 -9.32 7.31 -15.56
N ARG A 85 -9.51 6.71 -16.75
CA ARG A 85 -10.02 5.33 -16.92
C ARG A 85 -9.01 4.27 -16.51
N LEU A 86 -7.71 4.49 -16.66
CA LEU A 86 -6.68 3.56 -16.17
C LEU A 86 -6.55 3.62 -14.65
N ILE A 87 -6.44 4.82 -14.07
CA ILE A 87 -6.29 5.04 -12.62
C ILE A 87 -7.55 4.63 -11.86
N LYS A 88 -8.74 5.10 -12.28
CA LYS A 88 -10.00 4.74 -11.62
C LYS A 88 -10.56 3.39 -12.11
N GLY A 89 -10.06 2.87 -13.21
CA GLY A 89 -10.64 1.73 -13.92
C GLY A 89 -11.84 2.09 -14.82
N PRO A 90 -12.18 1.21 -15.78
CA PRO A 90 -13.42 1.28 -16.55
C PRO A 90 -14.65 1.22 -15.65
N GLN A 91 -15.75 1.79 -16.11
CA GLN A 91 -16.97 1.96 -15.29
C GLN A 91 -17.59 0.62 -14.90
N GLU A 92 -17.51 -0.37 -15.80
CA GLU A 92 -17.98 -1.74 -15.65
C GLU A 92 -17.35 -2.46 -14.45
N PHE A 93 -16.13 -2.05 -14.07
CA PHE A 93 -15.39 -2.62 -12.95
C PHE A 93 -15.44 -1.76 -11.68
N ARG A 94 -16.19 -0.64 -11.68
CA ARG A 94 -16.33 0.22 -10.49
C ARG A 94 -17.32 -0.39 -9.51
N ASP A 95 -18.43 -0.93 -9.99
CA ASP A 95 -19.50 -1.49 -9.15
C ASP A 95 -19.05 -2.78 -8.44
N ILE A 96 -18.20 -3.57 -9.10
CA ILE A 96 -17.56 -4.76 -8.52
C ILE A 96 -16.69 -4.40 -7.29
N ARG A 97 -16.06 -3.21 -7.29
CA ARG A 97 -15.23 -2.74 -6.15
C ARG A 97 -16.08 -2.25 -4.98
N ILE A 98 -17.24 -1.65 -5.24
CA ILE A 98 -18.14 -1.13 -4.21
C ILE A 98 -18.74 -2.28 -3.38
N ASN A 99 -19.01 -3.42 -4.01
CA ASN A 99 -19.62 -4.56 -3.32
C ASN A 99 -18.68 -5.29 -2.34
N ARG A 100 -17.35 -5.16 -2.48
CA ARG A 100 -16.38 -5.76 -1.53
C ARG A 100 -16.23 -5.00 -0.21
N ALA A 101 -16.72 -3.75 -0.12
CA ALA A 101 -16.67 -2.96 1.11
C ALA A 101 -17.94 -3.09 1.97
N LYS A 102 -18.93 -3.90 1.53
CA LYS A 102 -20.16 -4.20 2.27
C LYS A 102 -20.42 -5.71 2.30
N GLU A 103 -19.67 -6.44 3.10
CA GLU A 103 -20.23 -7.63 3.75
C GLU A 103 -20.46 -7.31 5.23
N PRO A 104 -21.67 -6.86 5.61
CA PRO A 104 -22.12 -6.99 7.00
C PRO A 104 -22.29 -8.48 7.32
N GLY A 105 -21.77 -8.88 8.48
CA GLY A 105 -21.57 -10.27 8.89
C GLY A 105 -22.75 -11.21 8.62
N ILE A 106 -22.45 -12.32 7.97
CA ILE A 106 -23.34 -13.48 7.93
C ILE A 106 -23.32 -14.11 9.32
N SER A 107 -24.43 -13.92 10.00
CA SER A 107 -24.81 -14.49 11.28
C SER A 107 -24.61 -16.01 11.31
N ARG A 108 -24.10 -16.47 12.46
CA ARG A 108 -23.87 -17.85 12.86
C ARG A 108 -25.08 -18.75 12.56
N MET A 109 -24.86 -19.86 11.86
CA MET A 109 -25.76 -21.02 11.85
C MET A 109 -25.74 -21.66 13.25
N THR A 110 -26.88 -21.70 13.93
CA THR A 110 -27.13 -22.61 15.06
C THR A 110 -27.59 -23.96 14.52
N PRO A 111 -27.04 -25.09 14.97
CA PRO A 111 -27.60 -26.40 14.65
C PRO A 111 -28.78 -26.69 15.58
N GLU A 112 -29.93 -26.99 15.00
CA GLU A 112 -31.08 -27.54 15.72
C GLU A 112 -30.80 -29.02 16.05
N LEU A 113 -30.97 -29.37 17.32
CA LEU A 113 -30.86 -30.72 17.86
C LEU A 113 -32.10 -31.53 17.45
N GLY A 114 -31.87 -32.70 16.84
CA GLY A 114 -32.85 -33.79 16.77
C GLY A 114 -32.64 -34.79 17.91
#